data_AF-S7Z7L4-F1
#
_entry.id   AF-S7Z7L4-F1
#
_cell.length_a   1.000
_cell.length_b   1.000
_cell.length_c   1.000
_cell.angle_alpha   90.00
_cell.angle_beta   90.00
_cell.angle_gamma   90.00
#
_symmetry.space_group_name_H-M   'P 1'
#
loop_
_entity.id
_entity.type
_entity.pdbx_description
1 polymer ?
#
loop_
_entity_poly.entity_id
_entity_poly.type
_entity_poly.pdbx_seq_one_letter_code
_entity_poly.pdbx_strand_id
1 'polypeptide(L)' 'MPMNTDCLQPPLTPAQRTIVKSYGGWSMFLHSYGLKPWNEDDAEEGLRILEALADMSEDDN' A
#
# COMPACT_ATOMS: atom_id res chain seq x y z
N MET A 1 -3.43 -9.36 18.87
CA MET A 1 -3.14 -10.28 17.75
C MET A 1 -2.79 -9.40 16.57
N PRO A 2 -1.60 -9.51 15.95
CA PRO A 2 -1.37 -8.76 14.72
C PRO A 2 -2.29 -9.36 13.66
N MET A 3 -3.34 -8.63 13.30
CA MET A 3 -4.18 -8.99 12.17
C MET A 3 -3.40 -8.63 10.92
N ASN A 4 -2.67 -9.61 10.40
CA ASN A 4 -2.00 -9.50 9.11
C ASN A 4 -3.09 -9.47 8.03
N THR A 5 -3.74 -8.32 7.82
CA THR A 5 -4.68 -8.07 6.72
C THR A 5 -3.98 -7.98 5.35
N ASP A 6 -2.73 -8.45 5.27
CA ASP A 6 -1.93 -8.54 4.05
C ASP A 6 -2.54 -9.51 3.03
N CYS A 7 -3.43 -10.43 3.47
CA CYS A 7 -4.25 -11.26 2.57
C CYS A 7 -5.21 -10.45 1.68
N LEU A 8 -5.45 -9.17 1.99
CA LEU A 8 -6.27 -8.25 1.18
C LEU A 8 -5.41 -7.40 0.23
N GLN A 9 -4.11 -7.68 0.07
CA GLN A 9 -3.32 -6.92 -0.89
C GLN A 9 -3.81 -7.19 -2.32
N PRO A 10 -4.06 -6.16 -3.13
CA PRO A 10 -4.29 -6.34 -4.55
C PRO A 10 -3.01 -6.86 -5.25
N PRO A 11 -3.10 -7.28 -6.52
CA PRO A 11 -1.91 -7.62 -7.31
C PRO A 11 -1.04 -6.37 -7.52
N LEU A 12 -0.09 -6.16 -6.61
CA LEU A 12 0.86 -5.04 -6.64
C LEU A 12 2.04 -5.35 -7.57
N THR A 13 2.46 -4.33 -8.32
CA THR A 13 3.70 -4.34 -9.10
C THR A 13 4.92 -4.44 -8.17
N PRO A 14 6.10 -4.86 -8.65
CA PRO A 14 7.30 -4.95 -7.81
C PRO A 14 7.72 -3.60 -7.19
N ALA A 15 7.51 -2.48 -7.88
CA ALA A 15 7.77 -1.13 -7.35
C ALA A 15 6.85 -0.82 -6.16
N GLN A 16 5.54 -0.96 -6.36
CA GLN A 16 4.53 -0.78 -5.32
C GLN A 16 4.81 -1.68 -4.11
N ARG A 17 5.13 -2.95 -4.34
CA ARG A 17 5.47 -3.93 -3.29
C ARG A 17 6.69 -3.52 -2.47
N THR A 18 7.69 -2.90 -3.10
CA THR A 18 8.88 -2.40 -2.38
C THR A 18 8.51 -1.27 -1.43
N ILE A 19 7.64 -0.36 -1.88
CA ILE A 19 7.14 0.74 -1.05
C ILE A 19 6.34 0.19 0.13
N VAL A 20 5.28 -0.61 -0.08
CA VAL A 20 4.50 -1.15 1.05
C VAL A 20 5.35 -2.00 1.99
N LYS A 21 6.34 -2.73 1.47
CA LYS A 21 7.28 -3.50 2.30
C LYS A 21 8.13 -2.60 3.19
N SER A 22 8.53 -1.41 2.72
CA SER A 22 9.21 -0.40 3.53
C SER A 22 8.35 0.07 4.71
N TYR A 23 7.03 0.17 4.52
CA TYR A 23 6.07 0.51 5.58
C TYR A 23 5.74 -0.66 6.53
N GLY A 24 6.16 -1.90 6.23
CA GLY A 24 5.83 -3.09 7.02
C GLY A 24 4.64 -3.90 6.48
N GLY A 25 4.26 -3.69 5.22
CA GLY A 25 3.20 -4.42 4.51
C GLY A 25 2.03 -3.53 4.11
N TRP A 26 1.11 -4.07 3.29
CA TRP A 26 -0.06 -3.32 2.78
C TRP A 26 -0.92 -2.74 3.92
N SER A 27 -1.11 -3.54 4.97
CA SER A 27 -1.93 -3.15 6.12
C SER A 27 -1.32 -2.00 6.91
N MET A 28 0.00 -2.02 7.12
CA MET A 28 0.71 -0.98 7.87
C MET A 28 0.84 0.31 7.07
N PHE A 29 0.98 0.18 5.75
CA PHE A 29 0.90 1.30 4.82
C PHE A 29 -0.47 1.99 4.94
N LEU A 30 -1.58 1.28 4.72
CA LEU A 30 -2.92 1.85 4.85
C LEU A 30 -3.16 2.45 6.25
N HIS A 31 -2.71 1.75 7.30
CA HIS A 31 -2.84 2.24 8.67
C HIS A 31 -2.09 3.56 8.90
N SER A 32 -0.93 3.75 8.24
CA SER A 32 -0.15 4.99 8.29
C SER A 32 -0.88 6.18 7.67
N TYR A 33 -1.79 5.92 6.72
CA TYR A 33 -2.68 6.93 6.12
C TYR A 33 -4.07 6.99 6.77
N GLY A 34 -4.30 6.23 7.85
CA GLY A 34 -5.62 6.13 8.51
C GLY A 34 -6.68 5.39 7.70
N LEU A 35 -6.27 4.69 6.64
CA LEU A 35 -7.11 3.92 5.72
C LEU A 35 -7.34 2.50 6.25
N LYS A 36 -8.50 1.92 5.92
CA LYS A 36 -8.92 0.59 6.39
C LYS A 36 -8.78 -0.45 5.27
N PRO A 37 -7.98 -1.50 5.43
CA PRO A 37 -7.82 -2.54 4.40
C PRO A 37 -9.08 -3.34 4.10
N TRP A 38 -10.05 -3.34 5.02
CA TRP A 38 -11.33 -4.02 4.85
C TRP A 38 -12.42 -3.14 4.22
N ASN A 39 -12.14 -1.87 3.95
CA ASN A 39 -13.04 -0.98 3.23
C ASN A 39 -12.52 -0.82 1.80
N GLU A 40 -13.35 -1.10 0.81
CA GLU A 40 -12.96 -1.11 -0.59
C GLU A 40 -12.56 0.30 -1.06
N ASP A 41 -13.32 1.34 -0.69
CA ASP A 41 -12.97 2.75 -0.95
C ASP A 41 -11.59 3.11 -0.39
N ASP A 42 -11.32 2.76 0.87
CA ASP A 42 -10.03 3.07 1.51
C ASP A 42 -8.87 2.26 0.87
N ALA A 43 -9.13 1.03 0.42
CA ALA A 43 -8.15 0.21 -0.26
C ALA A 43 -7.82 0.76 -1.66
N GLU A 44 -8.82 1.25 -2.40
CA GLU A 44 -8.61 1.93 -3.69
C GLU A 44 -7.83 3.24 -3.51
N GLU A 45 -8.17 4.05 -2.50
CA GLU A 45 -7.43 5.28 -2.20
C GLU A 45 -5.97 4.97 -1.81
N GLY A 46 -5.74 3.94 -1.01
CA GLY A 46 -4.39 3.48 -0.70
C GLY A 46 -3.63 3.02 -1.95
N LEU A 47 -4.30 2.37 -2.89
CA LEU A 47 -3.70 1.94 -4.14
C LEU A 47 -3.30 3.14 -5.01
N ARG A 48 -4.15 4.18 -5.07
CA ARG A 48 -3.85 5.45 -5.76
C ARG A 48 -2.62 6.14 -5.17
N ILE A 49 -2.54 6.23 -3.84
CA ILE A 49 -1.38 6.81 -3.16
C ILE A 49 -0.13 5.99 -3.46
N LEU A 50 -0.25 4.66 -3.42
CA LEU A 50 0.85 3.75 -3.70
C LEU A 50 1.34 3.84 -5.14
N GLU A 51 0.42 4.00 -6.10
CA GLU A 51 0.73 4.25 -7.51
C GLU A 51 1.46 5.58 -7.69
N ALA A 52 0.97 6.66 -7.08
CA ALA A 52 1.64 7.96 -7.13
C ALA A 52 3.04 7.94 -6.47
N LEU A 53 3.21 7.19 -5.37
CA LEU A 53 4.50 7.00 -4.73
C LEU A 53 5.46 6.16 -5.58
N ALA A 54 4.96 5.16 -6.30
CA ALA A 54 5.75 4.37 -7.24
C ALA A 54 6.22 5.22 -8.42
N ASP A 55 5.33 6.03 -8.98
CA ASP A 55 5.63 6.97 -10.07
C ASP A 55 6.68 8.01 -9.64
N MET A 56 6.51 8.64 -8.47
CA MET A 56 7.53 9.56 -7.92
C MET A 56 8.86 8.87 -7.59
N SER A 57 8.85 7.58 -7.25
CA SER A 57 10.07 6.83 -6.96
C SER A 57 10.85 6.43 -8.22
N GLU A 58 10.23 6.48 -9.40
CA GLU A 58 10.87 6.17 -10.69
C GLU A 58 11.49 7.40 -11.38
N ASP A 59 11.24 8.62 -10.88
CA ASP A 59 11.76 9.90 -11.46
C ASP A 59 13.07 10.41 -10.82
N ASP A 60 13.73 9.62 -9.95
CA ASP A 60 15.10 9.91 -9.48
C ASP A 60 16.13 9.09 -10.29
N ASN A 61 16.34 9.48 -11.56
CA ASN A 61 17.44 8.99 -12.40
C ASN A 61 18.14 10.12 -13.16
#